data_AF-A0A9Q3VQB3-F1
#
_entry.id   AF-A0A9Q3VQB3-F1
#
_cell.length_a   1.000
_cell.length_b   1.000
_cell.length_c   1.000
_cell.angle_alpha   90.00
_cell.angle_beta   90.00
_cell.angle_gamma   90.00
#
_symmetry.space_group_name_H-M   'P 1'
#
loop_
_entity.id
_entity.type
_entity.pdbx_description
1 polymer ?
#
loop_
_entity_poly.entity_id
_entity_poly.type
_entity_poly.pdbx_seq_one_letter_code
_entity_poly.pdbx_strand_id
1 'polypeptide(L)'
;MTKPRLNEEEHAQIGQQLAEMQRELVRLAVKVANTFPRTGPESLAHKRLTQAEDALRDARWALERELFQDYPDAGTSVYYPQQP
;
A
#
# COMPACT_ATOMS: atom_id res chain seq x y z
N MET A 1 -2.59 -8.82 28.29
CA MET A 1 -1.41 -8.00 27.95
C MET A 1 -1.71 -7.26 26.66
N THR A 2 -1.72 -5.94 26.69
CA THR A 2 -1.83 -5.10 25.49
C THR A 2 -0.49 -5.15 24.75
N LYS A 3 -0.52 -5.37 23.44
CA LYS A 3 0.69 -5.29 22.60
C LYS A 3 1.18 -3.83 22.59
N PRO A 4 2.50 -3.57 22.53
CA PRO A 4 3.00 -2.22 22.33
C PRO A 4 2.46 -1.66 21.00
N ARG A 5 2.01 -0.40 21.00
CA ARG A 5 1.64 0.33 19.78
C ARG A 5 2.91 0.80 19.07
N LEU A 6 2.80 1.04 17.77
CA LEU A 6 3.89 1.59 16.98
C LEU A 6 4.11 3.05 17.36
N ASN A 7 5.37 3.49 17.34
CA ASN A 7 5.70 4.92 17.41
C ASN A 7 5.65 5.57 16.01
N GLU A 8 5.69 6.91 15.95
CA GLU A 8 5.63 7.65 14.67
C GLU A 8 6.71 7.24 13.65
N GLU A 9 7.93 6.95 14.10
CA GLU A 9 9.02 6.54 13.23
C GLU A 9 8.76 5.16 12.62
N GLU A 10 8.27 4.21 13.43
CA GLU A 10 7.86 2.89 12.96
C GLU A 10 6.70 2.98 11.97
N HIS A 11 5.72 3.86 12.23
CA HIS A 11 4.64 4.15 11.28
C HIS A 11 5.20 4.66 9.94
N ALA A 12 6.15 5.59 9.96
CA ALA A 12 6.77 6.15 8.76
C ALA A 12 7.58 5.11 7.98
N GLN A 13 8.35 4.27 8.67
CA GLN A 13 9.10 3.18 8.04
C GLN A 13 8.17 2.19 7.34
N ILE A 14 7.06 1.80 7.98
CA ILE A 14 6.05 0.92 7.39
C ILE A 14 5.38 1.61 6.20
N GLY A 15 5.01 2.89 6.33
CA GLY A 15 4.40 3.66 5.25
C GLY A 15 5.29 3.72 4.00
N GLN A 16 6.59 3.96 4.18
CA GLN A 16 7.58 3.92 3.10
C GLN A 16 7.64 2.55 2.42
N GLN A 17 7.73 1.45 3.20
CA GLN A 17 7.78 0.09 2.66
C GLN A 17 6.51 -0.26 1.87
N LEU A 18 5.33 0.08 2.40
CA LEU A 18 4.05 -0.17 1.72
C LEU A 18 3.91 0.66 0.42
N ALA A 19 4.41 1.90 0.43
CA ALA A 19 4.45 2.74 -0.77
C ALA A 19 5.38 2.16 -1.85
N GLU A 20 6.56 1.64 -1.46
CA GLU A 20 7.48 0.94 -2.37
C GLU A 20 6.84 -0.31 -2.98
N MET A 21 6.19 -1.15 -2.16
CA MET A 21 5.49 -2.33 -2.66
C MET A 21 4.35 -1.98 -3.62
N GLN A 22 3.57 -0.93 -3.33
CA GLN A 22 2.53 -0.47 -4.27
C GLN A 22 3.15 -0.05 -5.60
N ARG A 23 4.24 0.72 -5.59
CA ARG A 23 4.91 1.18 -6.82
C ARG A 23 5.33 0.00 -7.69
N GLU A 24 5.94 -1.02 -7.09
CA GLU A 24 6.36 -2.22 -7.83
C GLU A 24 5.17 -3.03 -8.36
N LEU A 25 4.10 -3.18 -7.56
CA LEU A 25 2.88 -3.86 -8.03
C LEU A 25 2.21 -3.14 -9.20
N VAL A 26 2.14 -1.80 -9.17
CA VAL A 26 1.61 -1.01 -10.28
C VAL A 26 2.45 -1.21 -11.54
N ARG A 27 3.78 -1.16 -11.42
CA ARG A 27 4.70 -1.44 -12.55
C ARG A 27 4.48 -2.83 -13.15
N LEU A 28 4.37 -3.85 -12.30
CA LEU A 28 4.09 -5.22 -12.71
C LEU A 28 2.71 -5.35 -13.37
N ALA A 29 1.67 -4.75 -12.79
CA ALA A 29 0.31 -4.78 -13.31
C ALA A 29 0.24 -4.17 -14.72
N VAL A 30 0.94 -3.06 -14.96
CA VAL A 30 1.06 -2.42 -16.28
C VAL A 30 1.80 -3.34 -17.25
N LYS A 31 2.94 -3.91 -16.85
CA LYS A 31 3.69 -4.85 -17.69
C LYS A 31 2.83 -6.05 -18.11
N VAL A 32 2.13 -6.67 -17.17
CA VAL A 32 1.23 -7.81 -17.46
C VAL A 32 0.08 -7.39 -18.36
N ALA A 33 -0.56 -6.24 -18.10
CA ALA A 33 -1.66 -5.73 -18.92
C ALA A 33 -1.25 -5.39 -20.36
N ASN A 34 0.02 -5.06 -20.59
CA ASN A 34 0.58 -4.82 -21.92
C ASN A 34 1.05 -6.11 -22.61
N THR A 35 1.28 -7.19 -21.87
CA THR A 35 1.82 -8.46 -22.40
C THR A 35 0.71 -9.45 -22.72
N PHE A 36 -0.33 -9.52 -21.89
CA PHE A 36 -1.40 -10.51 -21.99
C PHE A 36 -2.75 -9.83 -22.25
N PRO A 37 -3.71 -10.53 -22.89
CA PRO A 37 -5.07 -10.05 -23.03
C PRO A 37 -5.71 -9.69 -21.68
N ARG A 38 -6.44 -8.58 -21.66
CA ARG A 38 -7.18 -8.10 -20.47
C ARG A 38 -8.44 -8.92 -20.15
N THR A 39 -8.78 -9.89 -21.00
CA THR A 39 -9.96 -10.76 -20.88
C THR A 39 -9.57 -12.23 -20.97
N GLY A 40 -10.45 -13.13 -20.52
CA GLY A 40 -10.20 -14.57 -20.54
C GLY A 40 -9.24 -15.06 -19.43
N PRO A 41 -8.82 -16.33 -19.47
CA PRO A 41 -7.99 -16.93 -18.42
C PRO A 41 -6.66 -16.21 -18.19
N GLU A 42 -6.04 -15.68 -19.25
CA GLU A 42 -4.75 -14.97 -19.18
C GLU A 42 -4.85 -13.63 -18.41
N SER A 43 -6.05 -13.04 -18.33
CA SER A 43 -6.29 -11.82 -17.54
C SER A 43 -6.17 -12.03 -16.03
N LEU A 44 -6.14 -13.28 -15.56
CA LEU A 44 -6.14 -13.61 -14.14
C LEU A 44 -4.94 -12.99 -13.41
N ALA A 45 -3.76 -13.03 -14.02
CA ALA A 45 -2.56 -12.44 -13.42
C ALA A 45 -2.72 -10.93 -13.18
N HIS A 46 -3.23 -10.19 -14.17
CA HIS A 46 -3.50 -8.75 -14.03
C HIS A 46 -4.51 -8.48 -12.92
N LYS A 47 -5.63 -9.23 -12.89
CA LYS A 47 -6.65 -9.09 -11.84
C LYS A 47 -6.10 -9.32 -10.44
N ARG A 48 -5.21 -10.31 -10.26
CA ARG A 48 -4.57 -10.59 -8.96
C ARG A 48 -3.60 -9.49 -8.54
N LEU A 49 -2.85 -8.91 -9.47
CA LEU A 49 -1.98 -7.76 -9.18
C LEU A 49 -2.78 -6.54 -8.75
N THR A 50 -3.91 -6.24 -9.42
CA THR A 50 -4.82 -5.16 -9.01
C THR A 50 -5.40 -5.41 -7.62
N GLN A 51 -5.84 -6.64 -7.32
CA GLN A 51 -6.33 -6.99 -5.97
C GLN A 51 -5.27 -6.81 -4.89
N ALA A 52 -4.02 -7.14 -5.18
CA ALA A 52 -2.91 -6.93 -4.25
C ALA A 52 -2.64 -5.43 -4.03
N GLU A 53 -2.72 -4.62 -5.08
CA GLU A 53 -2.62 -3.15 -4.98
C GLU A 53 -3.73 -2.57 -4.10
N ASP A 54 -4.98 -2.98 -4.32
CA ASP A 54 -6.13 -2.55 -3.51
C ASP A 54 -5.93 -2.92 -2.04
N ALA A 55 -5.50 -4.15 -1.75
CA ALA A 55 -5.23 -4.60 -0.38
C ALA A 55 -4.13 -3.78 0.31
N LEU A 56 -3.07 -3.38 -0.41
CA LEU A 56 -2.03 -2.51 0.14
C LEU A 56 -2.53 -1.08 0.40
N ARG A 57 -3.44 -0.57 -0.44
CA ARG A 57 -4.08 0.72 -0.20
C ARG A 57 -4.96 0.68 1.05
N ASP A 58 -5.75 -0.38 1.21
CA ASP A 58 -6.62 -0.57 2.37
C ASP A 58 -5.80 -0.73 3.66
N ALA A 59 -4.67 -1.44 3.61
CA ALA A 59 -3.75 -1.58 4.73
C ALA A 59 -3.17 -0.22 5.17
N ARG A 60 -2.73 0.62 4.22
CA ARG A 60 -2.21 1.96 4.52
C ARG A 60 -3.28 2.87 5.13
N TRP A 61 -4.48 2.85 4.58
CA TRP A 61 -5.61 3.62 5.14
C TRP A 61 -5.94 3.17 6.57
N ALA A 62 -5.98 1.85 6.82
CA ALA A 62 -6.24 1.32 8.16
C ALA A 62 -5.16 1.75 9.15
N LEU A 63 -3.88 1.68 8.77
CA LEU A 63 -2.77 2.09 9.64
C LEU A 63 -2.71 3.60 9.87
N GLU A 64 -3.02 4.41 8.85
CA GLU A 64 -3.17 5.87 9.01
C GLU A 64 -4.27 6.19 10.03
N ARG A 65 -5.41 5.49 9.96
CA ARG A 65 -6.49 5.68 10.93
C ARG A 65 -6.05 5.35 12.36
N GLU A 66 -5.24 4.31 12.56
CA GLU A 66 -4.69 3.99 13.87
C GLU A 66 -3.65 5.03 14.33
N LEU A 67 -2.78 5.52 13.43
CA LEU A 67 -1.84 6.60 13.71
C LEU A 67 -2.57 7.85 14.22
N PHE A 68 -3.65 8.28 13.55
CA PHE A 68 -4.42 9.46 13.96
C PHE A 68 -5.09 9.32 15.35
N GLN A 69 -5.33 8.10 15.83
CA GLN A 69 -5.84 7.91 17.19
C GLN A 69 -4.77 8.18 18.24
N ASP A 70 -3.53 7.80 17.96
CA ASP A 70 -2.41 7.94 18.89
C ASP A 70 -1.70 9.29 18.73
N TYR A 71 -1.72 9.86 17.52
CA TYR A 71 -1.02 11.08 17.10
C TYR A 71 -1.94 11.96 16.22
N PRO A 72 -2.87 12.72 16.80
CA PRO A 72 -3.86 13.50 16.03
C PRO A 72 -3.26 14.56 15.09
N ASP A 73 -2.06 15.05 15.41
CA ASP A 73 -1.33 16.06 14.62
C ASP A 73 -0.46 15.43 13.51
N ALA A 74 -0.44 14.10 13.38
CA ALA A 74 0.34 13.42 12.37
C ALA A 74 -0.16 13.74 10.95
N GLY A 75 0.77 13.99 10.02
CA GLY A 75 0.43 14.22 8.62
C GLY A 75 0.11 12.93 7.87
N THR A 76 -0.74 13.01 6.84
CA THR A 76 -1.03 11.88 5.93
C THR A 76 0.22 11.40 5.18
N SER A 77 1.26 12.22 5.10
CA SER A 77 2.55 11.89 4.49
C SER A 77 3.26 10.68 5.12
N VAL A 78 2.88 10.27 6.33
CA VAL A 78 3.43 9.09 7.01
C VAL A 78 3.12 7.81 6.22
N TYR A 79 1.89 7.66 5.72
CA TYR A 79 1.47 6.50 4.90
C TYR A 79 1.37 6.80 3.40
N TYR A 80 1.41 8.09 3.04
CA TYR A 80 1.37 8.58 1.68
C TYR A 80 2.57 9.52 1.40
N PRO A 81 3.81 9.03 1.52
CA PRO A 81 4.99 9.86 1.31
C PRO A 81 5.02 10.41 -0.13
N GLN A 82 5.23 11.72 -0.25
CA GLN A 82 5.45 12.33 -1.57
C GLN A 82 6.76 11.80 -2.16
N GLN A 83 6.79 11.62 -3.47
CA GLN A 83 7.99 11.17 -4.16
C GLN A 83 9.13 12.20 -3.99
N PRO A 84 10.39 11.77 -3.81
CA PRO A 84 11.54 12.64 -4.02
C PRO A 84 11.65 13.08 -5.48
#